data_AF-A0A5N6WHG6-F1
#
_entry.id   AF-A0A5N6WHG6-F1
#
_cell.length_a   1.000
_cell.length_b   1.000
_cell.length_c   1.000
_cell.angle_alpha   90.00
_cell.angle_beta   90.00
_cell.angle_gamma   90.00
#
_symmetry.space_group_name_H-M   'P 1'
#
loop_
_entity.id
_entity.type
_entity.pdbx_description
1 polymer ?
#
loop_
_entity_poly.entity_id
_entity_poly.type
_entity_poly.pdbx_seq_one_letter_code
_entity_poly.pdbx_strand_id
1 'polypeptide(L)'
;MRLDHIEYLRGSDVDNVDDDASFAMKLTAKQIQVLKTRPHQSELAKYREEWVQRRVEAQVRAGGKAPETIVYNDVVHCLFKAQPDRQRIAKMMPMDDYLSYQDMLCVVESLLAYCTKDYDVFYHPGEEPVNGRCPVENCNLTR
;
A
#
# COMPACT_ATOMS: atom_id res chain seq x y z
N MET A 1 -36.23 -70.82 9.12
CA MET A 1 -36.40 -70.04 7.87
C MET A 1 -37.46 -68.98 8.17
N ARG A 2 -37.27 -67.67 8.07
CA ARG A 2 -36.22 -66.84 7.47
C ARG A 2 -35.89 -65.70 8.46
N LEU A 3 -34.60 -65.54 8.74
CA LEU A 3 -34.02 -64.24 9.08
C LEU A 3 -33.75 -63.58 7.73
N ASP A 4 -34.24 -62.37 7.47
CA ASP A 4 -33.67 -61.47 6.46
C ASP A 4 -34.20 -60.03 6.62
N HIS A 5 -33.26 -59.09 6.43
CA HIS A 5 -33.42 -57.63 6.25
C HIS A 5 -33.56 -56.74 7.49
N ILE A 6 -32.44 -56.58 8.20
CA ILE A 6 -32.04 -55.27 8.71
C ILE A 6 -30.76 -54.89 7.96
N GLU A 7 -30.88 -54.16 6.86
CA GLU A 7 -29.78 -53.41 6.25
C GLU A 7 -30.37 -52.42 5.25
N TYR A 8 -30.60 -51.17 5.67
CA TYR A 8 -30.34 -49.99 4.85
C TYR A 8 -30.55 -48.71 5.67
N LEU A 9 -29.76 -47.68 5.35
CA LEU A 9 -29.73 -46.33 5.93
C LEU A 9 -28.77 -46.11 7.11
N ARG A 10 -27.52 -46.59 6.94
CA ARG A 10 -26.36 -45.93 7.57
C ARG A 10 -25.44 -45.42 6.46
N GLY A 11 -25.50 -44.12 6.18
CA GLY A 11 -24.48 -43.44 5.38
C GLY A 11 -25.02 -42.36 4.46
N SER A 12 -25.23 -41.15 4.97
CA SER A 12 -25.14 -39.92 4.15
C SER A 12 -25.00 -38.61 4.94
N ASP A 13 -24.79 -38.62 6.25
CA ASP A 13 -24.82 -37.37 7.04
C ASP A 13 -23.47 -36.96 7.64
N VAL A 14 -22.40 -37.73 7.42
CA VAL A 14 -21.12 -37.48 8.08
C VAL A 14 -20.22 -36.54 7.29
N ASP A 15 -20.32 -36.51 5.95
CA ASP A 15 -19.50 -35.64 5.09
C ASP A 15 -20.08 -34.22 4.93
N ASN A 16 -21.36 -34.01 5.24
CA ASN A 16 -22.06 -32.74 5.01
C ASN A 16 -21.89 -31.73 6.17
N VAL A 17 -21.64 -32.23 7.39
CA VAL A 17 -21.48 -31.40 8.59
C VAL A 17 -20.15 -30.64 8.59
N ASP A 18 -19.10 -31.21 8.00
CA ASP A 18 -17.77 -30.61 7.99
C ASP A 18 -17.66 -29.47 6.96
N ASP A 19 -18.35 -29.60 5.82
CA ASP A 19 -18.47 -28.54 4.82
C ASP A 19 -19.32 -27.35 5.32
N ASP A 20 -20.40 -27.62 6.04
CA ASP A 20 -21.27 -26.59 6.61
C ASP A 20 -20.57 -25.84 7.76
N ALA A 21 -19.80 -26.56 8.58
CA ALA A 21 -18.92 -25.96 9.60
C ALA A 21 -17.81 -25.10 8.98
N SER A 22 -17.15 -25.58 7.92
CA SER A 22 -16.13 -24.84 7.16
C SER A 22 -16.71 -23.57 6.53
N PHE A 23 -17.92 -23.65 5.97
CA PHE A 23 -18.63 -22.51 5.42
C PHE A 23 -19.01 -21.48 6.49
N ALA A 24 -19.54 -21.92 7.64
CA ALA A 24 -19.86 -21.05 8.77
C ALA A 24 -18.60 -20.36 9.34
N MET A 25 -17.47 -21.06 9.42
CA MET A 25 -16.18 -20.49 9.84
C MET A 25 -15.65 -19.44 8.84
N LYS A 26 -15.80 -19.68 7.53
CA LYS A 26 -15.44 -18.69 6.50
C LYS A 26 -16.36 -17.46 6.53
N LEU A 27 -17.66 -17.65 6.78
CA LEU A 27 -18.64 -16.58 6.89
C LEU A 27 -18.33 -15.68 8.10
N THR A 28 -18.03 -16.27 9.25
CA THR A 28 -17.68 -15.55 10.49
C THR A 28 -16.34 -14.83 10.36
N ALA A 29 -15.32 -15.42 9.71
CA ALA A 29 -14.06 -14.75 9.42
C ALA A 29 -14.25 -13.51 8.53
N LYS A 30 -15.08 -13.60 7.48
CA LYS A 30 -15.43 -12.45 6.62
C LYS A 30 -16.18 -11.37 7.40
N GLN A 31 -17.13 -11.74 8.26
CA GLN A 31 -17.85 -10.79 9.11
C GLN A 31 -16.91 -10.05 10.05
N ILE A 32 -15.97 -10.76 10.71
CA ILE A 32 -14.95 -10.15 11.56
C ILE A 32 -14.06 -9.20 10.76
N GLN A 33 -13.67 -9.58 9.54
CA GLN A 33 -12.85 -8.73 8.68
C GLN A 33 -13.59 -7.46 8.28
N VAL A 34 -14.87 -7.55 7.90
CA VAL A 34 -15.74 -6.40 7.59
C VAL A 34 -15.91 -5.49 8.81
N LEU A 35 -16.10 -6.07 9.99
CA LEU A 35 -16.22 -5.31 11.25
C LEU A 35 -14.92 -4.63 11.65
N LYS A 36 -13.76 -5.14 11.23
CA LYS A 36 -12.45 -4.48 11.43
C LYS A 36 -12.18 -3.40 10.39
N THR A 37 -12.52 -3.63 9.13
CA THR A 37 -12.22 -2.69 8.04
C THR A 37 -13.17 -1.49 8.03
N ARG A 38 -14.45 -1.66 8.38
CA ARG A 38 -15.42 -0.56 8.38
C ARG A 38 -15.06 0.60 9.33
N PRO A 39 -14.73 0.37 10.62
CA PRO A 39 -14.30 1.44 11.50
C PRO A 39 -13.02 2.11 11.00
N HIS A 40 -12.05 1.31 10.53
CA HIS A 40 -10.80 1.84 10.01
C HIS A 40 -11.02 2.73 8.78
N GLN A 41 -11.85 2.30 7.84
CA GLN A 41 -12.20 3.10 6.66
C GLN A 41 -12.99 4.36 7.02
N SER A 42 -13.88 4.28 8.01
CA SER A 42 -14.64 5.44 8.50
C SER A 42 -13.73 6.47 9.16
N GLU A 43 -12.83 6.05 10.04
CA GLU A 43 -11.86 6.94 10.68
C GLU A 43 -10.87 7.52 9.66
N LEU A 44 -10.45 6.72 8.67
CA LEU A 44 -9.61 7.19 7.57
C LEU A 44 -10.33 8.25 6.72
N ALA A 45 -11.63 8.07 6.47
CA ALA A 45 -12.43 9.05 5.73
C ALA A 45 -12.55 10.38 6.49
N LYS A 46 -12.86 10.31 7.79
CA LYS A 46 -12.89 11.50 8.67
C LYS A 46 -11.54 12.22 8.69
N TYR A 47 -10.46 11.46 8.89
CA TYR A 47 -9.11 12.01 8.90
C TYR A 47 -8.79 12.73 7.59
N ARG A 48 -9.15 12.14 6.43
CA ARG A 48 -8.92 12.76 5.12
C ARG A 48 -9.69 14.07 4.98
N GLU A 49 -10.96 14.09 5.37
CA GLU A 49 -11.80 15.28 5.31
C GLU A 49 -11.26 16.39 6.21
N GLU A 50 -10.96 16.07 7.47
CA GLU A 50 -10.36 17.00 8.43
C GLU A 50 -8.97 17.51 7.99
N TRP A 51 -8.17 16.66 7.34
CA TRP A 51 -6.85 17.02 6.85
C TRP A 51 -6.96 18.02 5.70
N VAL A 52 -7.88 17.80 4.74
CA VAL A 52 -8.14 18.73 3.65
C VAL A 52 -8.67 20.06 4.20
N GLN A 53 -9.67 20.00 5.07
CA GLN A 53 -10.28 21.19 5.66
C GLN A 53 -9.25 22.06 6.40
N ARG A 54 -8.44 21.45 7.28
CA ARG A 54 -7.37 22.16 8.01
C ARG A 54 -6.35 22.81 7.09
N ARG A 55 -5.98 22.15 5.98
CA ARG A 55 -5.05 22.72 5.00
C ARG A 55 -5.64 23.91 4.27
N VAL A 56 -6.89 23.80 3.81
CA VAL A 56 -7.58 24.89 3.12
C VAL A 56 -7.73 26.09 4.05
N GLU A 57 -8.17 25.87 5.29
CA GLU A 57 -8.28 26.94 6.29
C GLU A 57 -6.94 27.61 6.60
N ALA A 58 -5.88 26.82 6.76
CA ALA A 58 -4.53 27.35 6.96
C ALA A 58 -4.06 28.18 5.75
N GLN A 59 -4.32 27.72 4.53
CA GLN A 59 -3.97 28.43 3.30
C GLN A 59 -4.76 29.74 3.15
N VAL A 60 -6.07 29.73 3.41
CA VAL A 60 -6.91 30.94 3.40
C VAL A 60 -6.42 31.93 4.45
N ARG A 61 -6.15 31.47 5.68
CA ARG A 61 -5.63 32.31 6.77
C ARG A 61 -4.25 32.90 6.44
N ALA A 62 -3.41 32.15 5.75
CA ALA A 62 -2.10 32.61 5.29
C ALA A 62 -2.15 33.49 4.03
N GLY A 63 -3.34 33.83 3.51
CA GLY A 63 -3.50 34.64 2.31
C GLY A 63 -2.95 33.94 1.05
N GLY A 64 -3.05 32.62 0.99
CA GLY A 64 -2.54 31.81 -0.11
C GLY A 64 -1.05 31.48 -0.03
N LYS A 65 -0.33 31.99 0.97
CA LYS A 65 1.07 31.63 1.20
C LYS A 65 1.14 30.20 1.74
N ALA A 66 2.02 29.38 1.15
CA ALA A 66 2.31 28.06 1.71
C ALA A 66 2.91 28.24 3.11
N PRO A 67 2.52 27.42 4.10
CA PRO A 67 3.18 27.43 5.40
C PRO A 67 4.68 27.11 5.20
N GLU A 68 5.56 27.96 5.74
CA GLU A 68 7.02 27.84 5.58
C GLU A 68 7.58 26.56 6.20
N THR A 69 6.81 25.89 7.06
CA THR A 69 7.26 24.72 7.80
C THR A 69 7.04 23.44 7.01
N ILE A 70 8.11 22.94 6.37
CA ILE A 70 8.15 21.56 5.86
C ILE A 70 8.24 20.62 7.08
N VAL A 71 7.14 19.93 7.38
CA VAL A 71 7.12 18.95 8.48
C VAL A 71 7.59 17.59 7.96
N TYR A 72 8.81 17.21 8.33
CA TYR A 72 9.35 15.88 8.11
C TYR A 72 8.91 14.95 9.26
N ASN A 73 7.72 14.37 9.13
CA ASN A 73 7.24 13.34 10.07
C ASN A 73 7.70 11.93 9.63
N ASP A 74 7.42 10.92 10.45
CA ASP A 74 7.80 9.52 10.17
C ASP A 74 7.28 9.02 8.81
N VAL A 75 6.07 9.45 8.42
CA VAL A 75 5.49 9.10 7.12
C VAL A 75 6.34 9.67 5.98
N VAL A 76 6.79 10.92 6.11
CA VAL A 76 7.69 11.55 5.12
C VAL A 76 9.02 10.80 5.04
N HIS A 77 9.59 10.39 6.17
CA HIS A 77 10.82 9.59 6.19
C HIS A 77 10.65 8.22 5.56
N CYS A 78 9.54 7.53 5.81
CA CYS A 78 9.21 6.27 5.15
C CYS A 78 9.05 6.45 3.64
N LEU A 79 8.34 7.50 3.20
CA LEU A 79 8.18 7.83 1.79
C LEU A 79 9.52 8.14 1.12
N PHE A 80 10.46 8.79 1.81
CA PHE A 80 11.79 9.05 1.26
C PHE A 80 12.65 7.79 1.10
N LYS A 81 12.48 6.80 1.98
CA LYS A 81 13.11 5.49 1.79
C LYS A 81 12.54 4.77 0.58
N ALA A 82 11.24 4.88 0.37
CA ALA A 82 10.53 4.25 -0.74
C ALA A 82 10.71 4.98 -2.08
N GLN A 83 10.90 6.30 -2.03
CA GLN A 83 10.98 7.21 -3.17
C GLN A 83 12.20 8.15 -3.01
N PRO A 84 13.43 7.64 -3.20
CA PRO A 84 14.65 8.41 -2.99
C PRO A 84 14.77 9.62 -3.92
N ASP A 85 14.24 9.53 -5.15
CA ASP A 85 14.18 10.65 -6.09
C ASP A 85 13.36 11.82 -5.54
N ARG A 86 12.23 11.51 -4.90
CA ARG A 86 11.39 12.51 -4.20
C ARG A 86 12.17 13.24 -3.12
N GLN A 87 13.00 12.51 -2.37
CA GLN A 87 13.83 13.08 -1.32
C GLN A 87 14.88 14.04 -1.91
N ARG A 88 15.56 13.64 -2.99
CA ARG A 88 16.56 14.48 -3.66
C ARG A 88 15.95 15.79 -4.14
N ILE A 89 14.81 15.73 -4.83
CA ILE A 89 14.08 16.92 -5.31
C ILE A 89 13.67 17.80 -4.13
N ALA A 90 13.08 17.23 -3.08
CA ALA A 90 12.62 17.98 -1.92
C ALA A 90 13.75 18.69 -1.16
N LYS A 91 14.98 18.15 -1.19
CA LYS A 91 16.16 18.79 -0.59
C LYS A 91 16.68 19.96 -1.43
N MET A 92 16.56 19.88 -2.75
CA MET A 92 17.08 20.90 -3.67
C MET A 92 16.07 22.01 -3.96
N MET A 93 14.76 21.73 -3.86
CA MET A 93 13.69 22.71 -4.10
C MET A 93 13.75 23.98 -3.23
N PRO A 94 14.13 23.95 -1.93
CA PRO A 94 14.24 25.16 -1.12
C PRO A 94 15.61 25.85 -1.22
N MET A 95 16.51 25.41 -2.12
CA MET A 95 17.80 26.08 -2.30
C MET A 95 17.59 27.37 -3.11
N ASP A 96 17.96 28.51 -2.51
CA ASP A 96 17.94 29.82 -3.18
C ASP A 96 19.21 30.08 -4.00
N ASP A 97 20.21 29.20 -3.89
CA ASP A 97 21.48 29.30 -4.61
C ASP A 97 21.35 28.85 -6.07
N TYR A 98 22.17 29.44 -6.94
CA TYR A 98 22.29 28.98 -8.32
C TYR A 98 22.88 27.56 -8.37
N LEU A 99 22.08 26.62 -8.87
CA LEU A 99 22.54 25.24 -9.11
C LEU A 99 23.64 25.22 -10.16
N SER A 100 24.68 24.43 -9.92
CA SER A 100 25.66 24.13 -10.96
C SER A 100 24.98 23.34 -12.09
N TYR A 101 25.60 23.30 -13.26
CA TYR A 101 25.10 22.48 -14.37
C TYR A 101 24.94 21.00 -13.97
N GLN A 102 25.87 20.46 -13.19
CA GLN A 102 25.82 19.08 -12.73
C GLN A 102 24.68 18.84 -11.73
N ASP A 103 24.45 19.78 -10.81
CA ASP A 103 23.34 19.68 -9.86
C ASP A 103 22.00 19.79 -10.59
N MET A 104 21.91 20.69 -11.57
CA MET A 104 20.72 20.84 -12.41
C MET A 104 20.41 19.57 -13.19
N LEU A 105 21.41 18.93 -13.80
CA LEU A 105 21.24 17.62 -14.44
C LEU A 105 20.75 16.56 -13.45
N CYS A 106 21.38 16.45 -12.28
CA CYS A 106 20.97 15.51 -11.23
C CYS A 106 19.51 15.72 -10.78
N VAL A 107 19.07 16.99 -10.66
CA VAL A 107 17.68 17.34 -10.33
C VAL A 107 16.74 16.88 -11.43
N VAL A 108 17.06 17.18 -12.70
CA VAL A 108 16.21 16.84 -13.85
C VAL A 108 16.09 15.32 -14.01
N GLU A 109 17.20 14.59 -13.85
CA GLU A 109 17.20 13.12 -13.88
C GLU A 109 16.36 12.53 -12.74
N SER A 110 16.51 13.06 -11.52
CA SER A 110 15.70 12.64 -10.38
C SER A 110 14.22 12.97 -10.60
N LEU A 111 13.90 14.12 -11.20
CA LEU A 111 12.52 14.52 -11.52
C LEU A 111 11.92 13.60 -12.58
N LEU A 112 12.67 13.28 -13.63
CA LEU A 112 12.23 12.34 -14.66
C LEU A 112 11.96 10.97 -14.04
N ALA A 113 12.90 10.43 -13.25
CA ALA A 113 12.73 9.17 -12.55
C ALA A 113 11.50 9.20 -11.63
N TYR A 114 11.31 10.27 -10.86
CA TYR A 114 10.15 10.43 -9.99
C TYR A 114 8.82 10.47 -10.76
N CYS A 115 8.77 11.08 -11.94
CA CYS A 115 7.56 11.18 -12.75
C CYS A 115 7.25 9.92 -13.58
N THR A 116 8.25 9.10 -13.87
CA THR A 116 8.12 7.94 -14.79
C THR A 116 8.16 6.59 -14.10
N LYS A 117 8.74 6.52 -12.89
CA LYS A 117 8.81 5.29 -12.11
C LYS A 117 7.42 4.92 -11.59
N ASP A 118 7.08 3.66 -11.77
CA ASP A 118 5.89 3.06 -11.18
C ASP A 118 6.13 2.80 -9.69
N TYR A 119 5.28 3.40 -8.85
CA TYR A 119 5.33 3.25 -7.38
C TYR A 119 4.21 2.34 -6.85
N ASP A 120 3.54 1.58 -7.72
CA ASP A 120 2.58 0.55 -7.33
C ASP A 120 3.27 -0.64 -6.66
N VAL A 121 4.57 -0.84 -6.92
CA VAL A 121 5.40 -1.91 -6.35
C VAL A 121 6.69 -1.34 -5.78
N PHE A 122 7.00 -1.67 -4.53
CA PHE A 122 8.26 -1.32 -3.88
C PHE A 122 9.16 -2.54 -3.75
N TYR A 123 10.37 -2.43 -4.29
CA TYR A 123 11.41 -3.45 -4.17
C TYR A 123 12.29 -3.16 -2.96
N HIS A 124 12.83 -4.20 -2.33
CA HIS A 124 13.89 -4.01 -1.35
C HIS A 124 15.16 -3.46 -2.04
N PRO A 125 16.05 -2.78 -1.30
CA PRO A 125 17.30 -2.27 -1.86
C PRO A 125 18.10 -3.37 -2.57
N GLY A 126 18.40 -3.18 -3.86
CA GLY A 126 19.12 -4.15 -4.68
C GLY A 126 18.24 -5.20 -5.37
N GLU A 127 16.94 -5.22 -5.11
CA GLU A 127 15.98 -6.15 -5.73
C GLU A 127 15.16 -5.51 -6.87
N GLU A 128 15.42 -4.25 -7.19
CA GLU A 128 14.73 -3.55 -8.27
C GLU A 128 15.05 -4.18 -9.63
N PRO A 129 14.05 -4.39 -10.51
CA PRO A 129 14.27 -5.00 -11.80
C PRO A 129 15.26 -4.20 -12.67
N VAL A 130 16.30 -4.87 -13.16
CA VAL A 130 17.24 -4.29 -14.11
C VAL A 130 16.78 -4.68 -15.52
N ASN A 131 16.44 -3.69 -16.35
CA ASN A 131 15.87 -3.90 -17.68
C ASN A 131 14.61 -4.80 -17.67
N GLY A 132 13.75 -4.60 -16.66
CA GLY A 132 12.53 -5.39 -16.48
C GLY A 132 12.74 -6.83 -16.02
N ARG A 133 13.97 -7.20 -15.61
CA ARG A 133 14.27 -8.54 -15.07
C ARG A 133 14.67 -8.46 -13.60
N CYS A 134 14.20 -9.45 -12.84
CA CYS A 134 14.59 -9.67 -11.45
C CYS A 134 16.13 -9.81 -11.36
N PRO A 135 16.81 -9.02 -10.51
CA PRO A 135 18.28 -9.00 -10.43
C PRO A 135 18.84 -10.18 -9.60
N VAL A 136 18.00 -10.93 -8.90
CA VAL A 136 18.40 -12.07 -8.08
C VAL A 136 18.85 -13.23 -8.98
N GLU A 137 20.05 -13.76 -8.75
CA GLU A 137 20.55 -14.92 -9.47
C GLU A 137 19.57 -16.11 -9.31
N ASN A 138 19.23 -16.77 -10.41
CA ASN A 138 18.23 -17.85 -10.48
C ASN A 138 16.77 -17.44 -10.26
N CYS A 139 16.43 -16.17 -10.43
CA CYS A 139 15.05 -15.71 -10.56
C CYS A 139 14.44 -16.15 -11.91
N ASN A 140 14.39 -17.47 -12.13
CA ASN A 140 13.73 -18.11 -13.27
C ASN A 140 12.26 -18.32 -12.90
N LEU A 141 11.48 -17.24 -12.87
CA LEU A 141 10.04 -17.37 -12.92
C LEU A 141 9.67 -17.75 -14.35
N THR A 142 9.56 -19.05 -14.62
CA THR A 142 8.86 -19.57 -15.80
C THR A 142 7.44 -18.99 -15.80
N ARG A 143 7.25 -18.05 -16.71
CA ARG A 143 6.03 -17.52 -17.34
C ARG A 143 4.69 -17.82 -16.68
#